data_AF-A0A136JLT0-F1
#
_entry.id   AF-A0A136JLT0-F1
#
_cell.length_a   1.000
_cell.length_b   1.000
_cell.length_c   1.000
_cell.angle_alpha   90.00
_cell.angle_beta   90.00
_cell.angle_gamma   90.00
#
_symmetry.space_group_name_H-M   'P 1'
#
loop_
_entity.id
_entity.type
_entity.pdbx_description
1 polymer ?
#
loop_
_entity_poly.entity_id
_entity_poly.type
_entity_poly.pdbx_seq_one_letter_code
_entity_poly.pdbx_strand_id
1 'polypeptide(L)'
;MYQGNWKCSSCGGAITELPFQPRSEAGLTCRACFMKNKGGNSNRSESKSTPEMGDLATEAPDIPDFAEIANEPAPFDDFGGSAVPVSGEKPRFTGNWECAGCGADITSLPFQPRDTSNLKCLDCFRSGK
;
A
#
# COMPACT_ATOMS: atom_id res chain seq x y z
N MET A 1 11.67 27.80 5.39
CA MET A 1 11.33 26.76 6.39
C MET A 1 10.18 27.31 7.21
N TYR A 2 9.15 26.50 7.45
CA TYR A 2 7.98 26.87 8.24
C TYR A 2 8.18 26.41 9.68
N GLN A 3 7.90 27.28 10.64
CA GLN A 3 7.98 26.99 12.07
C GLN A 3 6.57 26.87 12.66
N GLY A 4 6.35 25.88 13.51
CA GLY A 4 5.05 25.60 14.11
C GLY A 4 5.13 24.49 15.15
N ASN A 5 4.07 24.24 15.92
CA ASN A 5 4.07 23.18 16.95
C ASN A 5 3.19 22.01 16.50
N TRP A 6 3.68 21.22 15.54
CA TRP A 6 2.91 20.10 14.99
C TRP A 6 3.21 18.78 15.73
N LYS A 7 2.27 17.84 15.68
CA LYS A 7 2.42 16.51 16.29
C LYS A 7 2.63 15.45 15.22
N CYS A 8 3.61 14.58 15.44
CA CYS A 8 3.79 13.38 14.63
C CYS A 8 2.67 12.38 14.92
N SER A 9 1.90 11.98 13.92
CA SER A 9 0.84 10.98 14.07
C SER A 9 1.39 9.57 14.36
N SER A 10 2.67 9.28 14.04
CA SER A 10 3.27 7.96 14.26
C SER A 10 3.97 7.79 15.61
N CYS A 11 4.54 8.86 16.17
CA CYS A 11 5.32 8.78 17.41
C CYS A 11 4.94 9.83 18.47
N GLY A 12 3.99 10.72 18.18
CA GLY A 12 3.57 11.78 19.10
C GLY A 12 4.59 12.91 19.30
N GLY A 13 5.77 12.82 18.68
CA GLY A 13 6.83 13.83 18.79
C GLY A 13 6.40 15.21 18.29
N ALA A 14 6.89 16.27 18.95
CA ALA A 14 6.71 17.64 18.50
C ALA A 14 7.63 17.94 17.31
N ILE A 15 7.06 18.53 16.26
CA ILE A 15 7.78 18.95 15.05
C ILE A 15 7.73 20.48 15.03
N THR A 16 8.89 21.11 15.17
CA THR A 16 9.03 22.56 15.28
C THR A 16 9.29 23.26 13.95
N GLU A 17 9.89 22.55 12.98
CA GLU A 17 10.35 23.11 11.72
C GLU A 17 10.15 22.13 10.56
N LEU A 18 9.54 22.60 9.46
CA LEU A 18 9.30 21.82 8.25
C LEU A 18 9.66 22.61 6.98
N PRO A 19 10.15 21.95 5.91
CA PRO A 19 10.44 22.61 4.64
C PRO A 19 9.19 22.95 3.81
N PHE A 20 8.01 22.48 4.22
CA PHE A 20 6.71 22.73 3.59
C PHE A 20 5.67 23.12 4.63
N GLN A 21 4.63 23.83 4.19
CA GLN A 21 3.49 24.20 5.05
C GLN A 21 2.54 22.99 5.17
N PRO A 22 2.36 22.40 6.36
CA PRO A 22 1.43 21.28 6.52
C PRO A 22 -0.01 21.76 6.42
N ARG A 23 -0.83 21.02 5.66
CA ARG A 23 -2.26 21.32 5.49
C ARG A 23 -3.09 20.96 6.73
N SER A 24 -2.65 19.98 7.50
CA SER A 24 -3.26 19.53 8.76
C SER A 24 -2.24 18.70 9.57
N GLU A 25 -2.49 18.50 10.86
CA GLU A 25 -1.69 17.60 11.72
C GLU A 25 -2.02 16.11 11.54
N ALA A 26 -3.19 15.82 10.95
CA ALA A 26 -3.62 14.46 10.62
C ALA A 26 -2.72 13.85 9.53
N GLY A 27 -1.96 12.81 9.89
CA GLY A 27 -1.04 12.11 8.99
C GLY A 27 0.34 12.76 8.86
N LEU A 28 0.64 13.78 9.65
CA LEU A 28 1.96 14.40 9.66
C LEU A 28 2.95 13.47 10.36
N THR A 29 4.08 13.16 9.73
CA THR A 29 5.12 12.32 10.33
C THR A 29 6.44 13.08 10.45
N CYS A 30 7.18 12.85 11.53
CA CYS A 30 8.49 13.46 11.72
C CYS A 30 9.50 12.85 10.74
N ARG A 31 10.63 13.54 10.51
CA ARG A 31 11.66 13.10 9.58
C ARG A 31 12.17 11.69 9.90
N ALA A 32 12.27 11.33 11.17
CA ALA A 32 12.68 9.99 11.60
C ALA A 32 11.66 8.91 11.17
N CYS A 33 10.37 9.14 11.40
CA CYS A 33 9.30 8.23 10.96
C CYS A 33 9.21 8.17 9.43
N PHE A 34 9.35 9.29 8.74
CA PHE A 34 9.35 9.35 7.28
C PHE A 34 10.53 8.59 6.68
N MET A 35 11.74 8.74 7.23
CA MET A 35 12.92 7.98 6.79
C MET A 35 12.77 6.49 7.05
N LYS A 36 12.19 6.10 8.20
CA LYS A 36 11.90 4.69 8.51
C LYS A 36 10.86 4.09 7.56
N ASN A 37 9.83 4.85 7.20
CA ASN A 37 8.81 4.40 6.24
C ASN A 37 9.35 4.34 4.80
N LYS A 38 10.16 5.32 4.40
CA LYS A 38 10.77 5.39 3.07
C LYS A 38 11.87 4.34 2.87
N GLY A 39 12.65 4.04 3.91
CA GLY A 39 13.72 3.02 3.88
C GLY A 39 13.24 1.60 4.14
N GLY A 40 12.03 1.41 4.69
CA GLY A 40 11.42 0.08 4.92
C GLY A 40 10.70 -0.51 3.71
N ASN A 41 10.57 0.25 2.62
CA ASN A 41 9.89 -0.16 1.39
C ASN A 41 10.87 -0.22 0.22
N SER A 42 11.96 -0.95 0.38
CA SER A 42 12.86 -1.29 -0.73
C SER A 42 13.34 -2.75 -0.71
N ASN A 43 12.98 -3.54 0.30
CA ASN A 43 13.18 -4.99 0.28
C ASN A 43 12.38 -5.68 1.40
N ARG A 44 11.16 -6.12 1.11
CA ARG A 44 10.47 -7.17 1.90
C ARG A 44 10.29 -8.40 1.01
N SER A 45 11.38 -8.82 0.38
CA SER A 45 11.58 -10.19 -0.08
C SER A 45 12.53 -10.87 0.91
N GLU A 46 12.16 -12.07 1.34
CA GLU A 46 12.89 -13.02 2.21
C GLU A 46 13.27 -12.49 3.62
N SER A 47 13.01 -13.17 4.74
CA SER A 47 12.73 -14.58 4.94
C SER A 47 12.37 -14.85 6.42
N LYS A 48 11.53 -15.87 6.65
CA LYS A 48 11.46 -16.76 7.83
C LYS A 48 10.98 -16.15 9.18
N SER A 49 10.04 -16.73 9.93
CA SER A 49 9.77 -18.15 10.13
C SER A 49 8.31 -18.39 10.55
N THR A 50 7.65 -19.29 9.85
CA THR A 50 6.58 -20.12 10.40
C THR A 50 7.18 -21.01 11.50
N PRO A 51 6.66 -21.02 12.73
CA PRO A 51 6.86 -22.17 13.60
C PRO A 51 5.96 -23.32 13.11
N GLU A 52 6.60 -24.26 12.43
CA GLU A 52 6.11 -25.63 12.31
C GLU A 52 6.20 -26.27 13.69
N MET A 53 5.05 -26.51 14.31
CA MET A 53 4.85 -27.58 15.30
C MET A 53 3.65 -28.34 14.74
N GLY A 54 3.82 -29.52 14.14
CA GLY A 54 4.42 -30.68 14.79
C GLY A 54 3.27 -31.40 15.49
N ASP A 55 2.67 -32.32 14.75
CA ASP A 55 1.65 -33.30 15.08
C ASP A 55 1.69 -33.78 16.55
N LEU A 56 0.57 -33.64 17.28
CA LEU A 56 0.23 -34.59 18.33
C LEU A 56 -1.28 -34.64 18.55
N ALA A 57 -1.86 -35.76 18.10
CA ALA A 57 -3.16 -36.23 18.54
C ALA A 57 -3.23 -36.32 20.08
N THR A 58 -4.24 -35.70 20.68
CA THR A 58 -4.90 -36.21 21.88
C THR A 58 -6.25 -35.52 22.08
N GLU A 59 -7.28 -36.37 22.05
CA GLU A 59 -8.52 -36.28 22.82
C GLU A 59 -9.48 -35.11 22.57
N ALA A 60 -10.60 -35.47 21.93
CA ALA A 60 -11.81 -34.69 21.87
C ALA A 60 -12.32 -34.36 23.29
N PRO A 61 -12.45 -33.07 23.66
CA PRO A 61 -13.32 -32.68 24.76
C PRO A 61 -14.77 -32.69 24.26
N ASP A 62 -15.58 -33.53 24.90
CA ASP A 62 -17.04 -33.57 24.85
C ASP A 62 -17.61 -32.15 25.00
N ILE A 63 -18.18 -31.62 23.92
CA ILE A 63 -18.94 -30.37 23.95
C ILE A 63 -20.32 -30.75 24.46
N PRO A 64 -20.77 -30.27 25.64
CA PRO A 64 -22.12 -30.54 26.07
C PRO A 64 -23.10 -29.88 25.11
N ASP A 65 -24.08 -30.68 24.70
CA ASP A 65 -25.30 -30.29 24.01
C ASP A 65 -25.94 -29.08 24.71
N PHE A 66 -25.78 -27.89 24.12
CA PHE A 66 -26.70 -26.78 24.32
C PHE A 66 -27.50 -26.66 23.02
N ALA A 67 -28.46 -27.55 22.87
CA ALA A 67 -29.68 -27.18 22.21
C ALA A 67 -30.29 -25.97 22.96
N GLU A 68 -30.87 -25.04 22.21
CA GLU A 68 -31.70 -23.92 22.68
C GLU A 68 -31.03 -22.53 22.81
N ILE A 69 -30.59 -21.95 21.69
CA ILE A 69 -30.84 -20.52 21.45
C ILE A 69 -31.60 -20.39 20.14
N ALA A 70 -32.90 -20.15 20.29
CA ALA A 70 -33.86 -19.90 19.25
C ALA A 70 -33.54 -18.61 18.50
N ASN A 71 -33.61 -18.70 17.16
CA ASN A 71 -34.22 -17.74 16.25
C ASN A 71 -34.24 -16.25 16.68
N GLU A 72 -33.11 -15.55 16.52
CA GLU A 72 -33.08 -14.11 16.24
C GLU A 72 -31.90 -13.82 15.29
N PRO A 73 -32.14 -13.37 14.04
CA PRO A 73 -31.06 -12.85 13.20
C PRO A 73 -30.64 -11.50 13.78
N ALA A 74 -29.47 -11.47 14.44
CA ALA A 74 -28.81 -10.22 14.79
C ALA A 74 -28.68 -9.35 13.52
N PRO A 75 -29.00 -8.05 13.57
CA PRO A 75 -28.75 -7.15 12.46
C PRO A 75 -27.24 -7.07 12.26
N PHE A 76 -26.76 -7.74 11.22
CA PHE A 76 -25.46 -7.50 10.63
C PHE A 76 -25.47 -6.06 10.14
N ASP A 77 -24.93 -5.18 10.99
CA ASP A 77 -24.73 -3.78 10.69
C ASP A 77 -24.16 -3.61 9.28
N ASP A 78 -24.98 -2.92 8.50
CA ASP A 78 -24.77 -2.26 7.23
C ASP A 78 -23.53 -1.34 7.27
N PHE A 79 -22.33 -1.91 7.37
CA PHE A 79 -21.18 -1.23 6.81
C PHE A 79 -21.27 -1.40 5.30
N GLY A 80 -22.00 -0.46 4.67
CA GLY A 80 -22.12 -0.26 3.24
C GLY A 80 -20.76 -0.11 2.56
N GLY A 81 -20.06 -1.23 2.42
CA GLY A 81 -18.98 -1.43 1.49
C GLY A 81 -19.62 -1.48 0.11
N SER A 82 -19.86 -0.30 -0.45
CA SER A 82 -20.22 -0.11 -1.84
C SER A 82 -19.21 -0.87 -2.69
N ALA A 83 -19.54 -2.11 -3.05
CA ALA A 83 -18.81 -2.91 -4.00
C ALA A 83 -19.04 -2.27 -5.37
N VAL A 84 -18.33 -1.17 -5.61
CA VAL A 84 -18.10 -0.70 -6.96
C VAL A 84 -17.28 -1.80 -7.62
N PRO A 85 -17.74 -2.43 -8.71
CA PRO A 85 -16.83 -3.20 -9.53
C PRO A 85 -15.85 -2.17 -10.09
N VAL A 86 -14.67 -2.06 -9.48
CA VAL A 86 -13.54 -1.39 -10.14
C VAL A 86 -13.24 -2.29 -11.34
N SER A 87 -13.81 -1.95 -12.49
CA SER A 87 -13.33 -2.45 -13.77
C SER A 87 -11.85 -2.12 -13.81
N GLY A 88 -11.03 -3.14 -13.54
CA GLY A 88 -9.57 -3.08 -13.52
C GLY A 88 -8.99 -2.95 -14.93
N GLU A 89 -9.68 -2.26 -15.82
CA GLU A 89 -9.22 -1.90 -17.14
C GLU A 89 -8.30 -0.70 -16.97
N LYS A 90 -7.02 -0.98 -16.60
CA LYS A 90 -5.99 0.05 -16.65
C LYS A 90 -6.02 0.65 -18.07
N PRO A 91 -6.32 1.95 -18.23
CA PRO A 91 -6.41 2.55 -19.55
C PRO A 91 -5.06 2.38 -20.24
N ARG A 92 -5.09 1.78 -21.42
CA ARG A 92 -3.94 1.68 -22.31
C ARG A 92 -3.94 2.93 -23.17
N PHE A 93 -2.86 3.68 -23.12
CA PHE A 93 -2.66 4.86 -23.95
C PHE A 93 -1.89 4.43 -25.19
N THR A 94 -2.45 4.72 -26.36
CA THR A 94 -1.81 4.53 -27.66
C THR A 94 -1.22 5.84 -28.14
N GLY A 95 0.02 5.83 -28.64
CA GLY A 95 0.73 7.04 -29.05
C GLY A 95 1.98 6.72 -29.86
N ASN A 96 2.82 7.72 -30.10
CA ASN A 96 4.17 7.54 -30.66
C ASN A 96 5.13 8.29 -29.72
N TRP A 97 5.74 7.55 -28.80
CA TRP A 97 6.71 8.08 -27.84
C TRP A 97 8.07 7.44 -28.06
N GLU A 98 9.14 8.19 -27.82
CA GLU A 98 10.50 7.68 -28.00
C GLU A 98 11.13 7.29 -26.66
N CYS A 99 11.73 6.10 -26.59
CA CYS A 99 12.41 5.64 -25.39
C CYS A 99 13.73 6.40 -25.19
N ALA A 100 13.90 7.08 -24.06
CA ALA A 100 15.14 7.80 -23.71
C ALA A 100 16.38 6.90 -23.56
N GLY A 101 16.20 5.59 -23.32
CA GLY A 101 17.29 4.64 -23.12
C GLY A 101 17.78 3.94 -24.39
N CYS A 102 16.88 3.67 -25.34
CA CYS A 102 17.20 2.89 -26.54
C CYS A 102 16.72 3.53 -27.85
N GLY A 103 16.02 4.66 -27.81
CA GLY A 103 15.46 5.33 -28.98
C GLY A 103 14.30 4.60 -29.66
N ALA A 104 13.77 3.53 -29.05
CA ALA A 104 12.69 2.75 -29.65
C ALA A 104 11.34 3.48 -29.55
N ASP A 105 10.54 3.38 -30.62
CA ASP A 105 9.15 3.82 -30.65
C ASP A 105 8.27 2.97 -29.74
N ILE A 106 7.58 3.62 -28.81
CA ILE A 106 6.63 3.03 -27.90
C ILE A 106 5.23 3.45 -28.34
N THR A 107 4.41 2.45 -28.67
CA THR A 107 3.06 2.68 -29.20
C THR A 107 1.94 2.43 -28.21
N SER A 108 2.22 1.73 -27.10
CA SER A 108 1.22 1.44 -26.08
C SER A 108 1.83 1.49 -24.68
N LEU A 109 1.25 2.32 -23.80
CA LEU A 109 1.66 2.47 -22.41
C LEU A 109 0.49 2.27 -21.45
N PRO A 110 0.70 1.67 -20.27
CA PRO A 110 -0.33 1.53 -19.24
C PRO A 110 -0.55 2.81 -18.42
N PHE A 111 0.17 3.88 -18.74
CA PHE A 111 0.06 5.20 -18.12
C PHE A 111 0.19 6.28 -19.19
N GLN A 112 -0.38 7.45 -18.94
CA GLN A 112 -0.22 8.61 -19.82
C GLN A 112 1.10 9.31 -19.46
N PRO A 113 2.10 9.33 -20.36
CA PRO A 113 3.37 9.97 -20.07
C PRO A 113 3.19 11.49 -20.02
N ARG A 114 3.77 12.11 -18.99
CA ARG A 114 3.78 13.58 -18.84
C ARG A 114 4.89 14.23 -19.66
N ASP A 115 6.02 13.54 -19.79
CA ASP A 115 7.23 14.01 -20.48
C ASP A 115 7.92 12.83 -21.18
N THR A 116 8.53 13.08 -22.34
CA THR A 116 9.26 12.06 -23.12
C THR A 116 10.75 11.95 -22.74
N SER A 117 11.32 12.95 -22.06
CA SER A 117 12.77 13.00 -21.76
C SER A 117 13.29 11.87 -20.85
N ASN A 118 12.42 11.26 -20.03
CA ASN A 118 12.77 10.14 -19.14
C ASN A 118 11.90 8.90 -19.42
N LEU A 119 11.24 8.87 -20.57
CA LEU A 119 10.31 7.82 -20.91
C LEU A 119 11.08 6.56 -21.31
N LYS A 120 10.89 5.47 -20.56
CA LYS A 120 11.57 4.20 -20.78
C LYS A 120 10.57 3.16 -21.28
N CYS A 121 10.97 2.34 -22.24
CA CYS A 121 10.19 1.17 -22.62
C CYS A 121 10.18 0.15 -21.46
N LEU A 122 9.24 -0.79 -21.49
CA LEU A 122 9.13 -1.83 -20.46
C LEU A 122 10.43 -2.62 -20.28
N ASP A 123 11.20 -2.79 -21.36
CA ASP A 123 12.47 -3.53 -21.33
C ASP A 123 13.58 -2.75 -20.61
N CYS A 124 13.75 -1.46 -20.92
CA CYS A 124 14.70 -0.59 -20.21
C CYS A 124 14.31 -0.39 -18.75
N PHE A 125 13.00 -0.25 -18.46
CA PHE A 125 12.51 -0.12 -17.09
C PHE A 125 12.75 -1.39 -16.27
N ARG A 126 12.51 -2.58 -16.84
CA ARG A 126 12.82 -3.86 -16.19
C ARG A 126 14.33 -4.09 -16.02
N SER A 127 15.12 -3.60 -16.97
CA SER A 127 16.58 -3.74 -16.95
C SER A 127 17.30 -2.72 -16.05
N GLY A 128 16.60 -1.71 -15.51
CA GLY A 128 17.20 -0.69 -14.63
C GLY A 128 18.18 0.26 -15.32
N LYS A 129 18.17 0.32 -16.66
CA LYS A 129 18.92 1.32 -17.46
C LYS A 129 18.22 2.66 -17.40
#